data_AF-A0AA37BET2-F1
#
_entry.id   AF-A0AA37BET2-F1
#
_cell.length_a   1.000
_cell.length_b   1.000
_cell.length_c   1.000
_cell.angle_alpha   90.00
_cell.angle_beta   90.00
_cell.angle_gamma   90.00
#
_symmetry.space_group_name_H-M   'P 1'
#
loop_
_entity.id
_entity.type
_entity.pdbx_description
1 polymer ?
#
loop_
_entity_poly.entity_id
_entity_poly.type
_entity_poly.pdbx_seq_one_letter_code
_entity_poly.pdbx_strand_id
1 'polypeptide(L)'
;MVPSGVGRAVTSRVDDEDRLRIEWPEPDDGEIVLRHAETGEERSGTDLTGLAAGMWTVSKHGAPIATDDPGFSLDGMVAYAARPRDREIRAFRTPAGTLALMVREVRPYVEVTRVDPGDGTIEVEGVLAYGEPPVGPVRLVAAARKGPETDGGAAFSGRRFTGILRIGPMVAGQTRRRVFWDLFVQVGEVRLALAARLDDVPGKKEKVRFPAQHVDRVRVRPYFTDTDALAVACTVEEGEGE
;
A
#
# COMPACT_ATOMS: atom_id res chain seq x y z
N MET A 1 -24.51 -19.75 -15.33
CA MET A 1 -25.52 -18.97 -16.08
C MET A 1 -26.14 -18.01 -15.09
N VAL A 2 -25.83 -16.72 -15.18
CA VAL A 2 -26.36 -15.69 -14.27
C VAL A 2 -27.78 -15.35 -14.75
N PRO A 3 -28.81 -15.32 -13.87
CA PRO A 3 -30.17 -15.08 -14.30
C PRO A 3 -30.31 -13.71 -14.97
N SER A 4 -30.97 -13.69 -16.12
CA SER A 4 -31.37 -12.51 -16.87
C SER A 4 -32.31 -11.66 -16.01
N GLY A 5 -31.86 -10.47 -15.61
CA GLY A 5 -32.54 -9.56 -14.68
C GLY A 5 -31.60 -8.98 -13.61
N VAL A 6 -30.41 -9.56 -13.42
CA VAL A 6 -29.35 -8.98 -12.59
C VAL A 6 -28.59 -7.98 -13.44
N GLY A 7 -28.75 -6.68 -13.17
CA GLY A 7 -27.90 -5.65 -13.76
C GLY A 7 -26.43 -6.04 -13.58
N ARG A 8 -25.70 -6.14 -14.69
CA ARG A 8 -24.25 -6.39 -14.68
C ARG A 8 -23.56 -5.03 -14.74
N ALA A 9 -22.77 -4.71 -13.72
CA ALA A 9 -21.96 -3.50 -13.73
C ALA A 9 -20.87 -3.62 -14.81
N VAL A 10 -20.67 -2.55 -15.57
CA VAL A 10 -19.57 -2.40 -16.53
C VAL A 10 -18.29 -2.05 -15.77
N THR A 11 -18.38 -1.04 -14.89
CA THR A 11 -17.29 -0.65 -13.98
C THR A 11 -17.85 -0.34 -12.59
N SER A 12 -17.02 -0.54 -11.57
CA SER A 12 -17.35 -0.32 -10.18
C SER A 12 -16.13 0.16 -9.40
N ARG A 13 -16.17 1.38 -8.86
CA ARG A 13 -15.03 1.97 -8.15
C ARG A 13 -15.46 2.89 -7.02
N VAL A 14 -14.59 3.05 -6.04
CA VAL A 14 -14.75 4.06 -4.99
C VAL A 14 -14.04 5.33 -5.44
N ASP A 15 -14.73 6.46 -5.40
CA ASP A 15 -14.11 7.78 -5.65
C ASP A 15 -13.53 8.38 -4.36
N ASP A 16 -12.82 9.50 -4.49
CA ASP A 16 -12.14 10.19 -3.38
C ASP A 16 -13.09 10.96 -2.44
N GLU A 17 -14.39 10.89 -2.67
CA GLU A 17 -15.47 11.45 -1.83
C GLU A 17 -16.25 10.36 -1.09
N ASP A 18 -15.68 9.14 -0.97
CA ASP A 18 -16.33 7.99 -0.35
C ASP A 18 -17.64 7.60 -1.05
N ARG A 19 -17.72 7.70 -2.39
CA ARG A 19 -18.87 7.23 -3.16
C ARG A 19 -18.55 6.02 -4.02
N LEU A 20 -19.44 5.04 -3.98
CA LEU A 20 -19.43 3.92 -4.93
C LEU A 20 -19.99 4.39 -6.27
N ARG A 21 -19.15 4.42 -7.29
CA ARG A 21 -19.53 4.68 -8.68
C ARG A 21 -19.70 3.36 -9.40
N ILE A 22 -20.91 3.12 -9.91
CA ILE A 22 -21.24 1.95 -10.73
C ILE A 22 -21.70 2.47 -12.09
N GLU A 23 -21.08 1.96 -13.14
CA GLU A 23 -21.49 2.20 -14.52
C GLU A 23 -22.29 1.00 -15.03
N TRP A 24 -23.40 1.30 -15.70
CA TRP A 24 -24.33 0.30 -16.22
C TRP A 24 -24.38 0.37 -17.75
N PRO A 25 -24.60 -0.76 -18.44
CA PRO A 25 -24.73 -0.76 -19.90
C PRO A 25 -26.00 -0.05 -20.37
N GLU A 26 -27.06 -0.11 -19.56
CA GLU A 26 -28.32 0.60 -19.75
C GLU A 26 -28.66 1.31 -18.43
N PRO A 27 -29.30 2.50 -18.44
CA PRO A 27 -29.73 3.16 -17.21
C PRO A 27 -30.58 2.21 -16.39
N ASP A 28 -30.13 1.96 -15.16
CA ASP A 28 -30.76 0.99 -14.28
C ASP A 28 -31.17 1.68 -12.98
N ASP A 29 -32.47 1.74 -12.73
CA ASP A 29 -33.05 2.33 -11.52
C ASP A 29 -33.18 1.27 -10.43
N GLY A 30 -32.73 1.58 -9.23
CA GLY A 30 -32.79 0.62 -8.13
C GLY A 30 -31.84 1.00 -7.02
N GLU A 31 -32.32 0.86 -5.80
CA GLU A 31 -31.53 1.15 -4.62
C GLU A 31 -30.40 0.13 -4.47
N ILE A 32 -29.19 0.66 -4.31
CA ILE A 32 -28.03 -0.13 -3.94
C ILE A 32 -28.12 -0.41 -2.44
N VAL A 33 -27.92 -1.66 -2.04
CA VAL A 33 -27.86 -2.07 -0.65
C VAL A 33 -26.50 -2.70 -0.37
N LEU A 34 -25.80 -2.12 0.59
CA LEU A 34 -24.54 -2.59 1.14
C LEU A 34 -24.86 -3.40 2.40
N ARG A 35 -24.35 -4.62 2.51
CA ARG A 35 -24.49 -5.44 3.72
C ARG A 35 -23.14 -5.90 4.24
N HIS A 36 -22.83 -5.60 5.49
CA HIS A 36 -21.62 -6.08 6.16
C HIS A 36 -21.68 -7.59 6.34
N ALA A 37 -20.65 -8.30 5.86
CA ALA A 37 -20.68 -9.75 5.73
C ALA A 37 -20.71 -10.48 7.09
N GLU A 38 -20.10 -9.90 8.13
CA GLU A 38 -20.01 -10.56 9.45
C GLU A 38 -21.13 -10.15 10.40
N THR A 39 -21.56 -8.89 10.36
CA THR A 39 -22.52 -8.32 11.33
C THR A 39 -23.94 -8.26 10.78
N GLY A 40 -24.10 -8.32 9.45
CA GLY A 40 -25.39 -8.17 8.79
C GLY A 40 -25.90 -6.73 8.72
N GLU A 41 -25.13 -5.73 9.20
CA GLU A 41 -25.48 -4.31 9.10
C GLU A 41 -25.76 -3.94 7.64
N GLU A 42 -26.83 -3.17 7.40
CA GLU A 42 -27.20 -2.69 6.07
C GLU A 42 -27.10 -1.17 5.95
N ARG A 43 -26.69 -0.72 4.78
CA ARG A 43 -26.73 0.67 4.34
C ARG A 43 -27.28 0.76 2.94
N SER A 44 -28.24 1.66 2.74
CA SER A 44 -28.76 1.96 1.41
C SER A 44 -28.00 3.10 0.74
N GLY A 45 -27.89 3.02 -0.59
CA GLY A 45 -27.25 4.01 -1.43
C GLY A 45 -25.77 3.74 -1.70
N THR A 46 -25.11 4.76 -2.24
CA THR A 46 -23.71 4.69 -2.69
C THR A 46 -22.76 5.53 -1.85
N ASP A 47 -23.26 6.20 -0.80
CA ASP A 47 -22.42 6.90 0.17
C ASP A 47 -21.81 5.89 1.14
N LEU A 48 -20.48 5.86 1.18
CA LEU A 48 -19.68 4.90 1.94
C LEU A 48 -19.12 5.53 3.23
N THR A 49 -19.56 6.75 3.56
CA THR A 49 -19.15 7.45 4.77
C THR A 49 -19.57 6.66 6.00
N GLY A 50 -18.61 6.39 6.89
CA GLY A 50 -18.88 5.74 8.17
C GLY A 50 -19.13 4.24 8.11
N LEU A 51 -18.89 3.57 6.97
CA LEU A 51 -18.89 2.11 6.94
C LEU A 51 -17.85 1.53 7.92
N ALA A 52 -18.28 0.55 8.70
CA ALA A 52 -17.39 -0.21 9.58
C ALA A 52 -16.35 -1.00 8.77
N ALA A 53 -15.20 -1.25 9.39
CA ALA A 53 -14.15 -2.10 8.83
C ALA A 53 -14.66 -3.53 8.59
N GLY A 54 -14.27 -4.12 7.46
CA GLY A 54 -14.68 -5.45 7.04
C GLY A 54 -15.18 -5.50 5.60
N MET A 55 -15.69 -6.67 5.21
CA MET A 55 -16.21 -6.90 3.86
C MET A 55 -17.69 -6.51 3.79
N TRP A 56 -18.06 -5.77 2.76
CA TRP A 56 -19.44 -5.42 2.45
C TRP A 56 -19.85 -6.02 1.11
N THR A 57 -20.96 -6.74 1.09
CA THR A 57 -21.58 -7.22 -0.15
C THR A 57 -22.43 -6.11 -0.76
N VAL A 58 -22.47 -6.02 -2.09
CA VAL A 58 -23.26 -5.02 -2.81
C VAL A 58 -24.38 -5.71 -3.59
N SER A 59 -25.60 -5.27 -3.35
CA SER A 59 -26.80 -5.81 -4.00
C SER A 59 -27.69 -4.71 -4.56
N LYS A 60 -28.54 -5.08 -5.52
CA LYS A 60 -29.56 -4.23 -6.12
C LYS A 60 -30.81 -5.08 -6.34
N HIS A 61 -31.99 -4.56 -5.98
CA HIS A 61 -33.26 -5.32 -5.97
C HIS A 61 -33.18 -6.66 -5.20
N GLY A 62 -32.40 -6.71 -4.11
CA GLY A 62 -32.20 -7.91 -3.31
C GLY A 62 -31.31 -8.98 -3.95
N ALA A 63 -30.70 -8.72 -5.10
CA ALA A 63 -29.76 -9.62 -5.76
C ALA A 63 -28.32 -9.05 -5.75
N PRO A 64 -27.28 -9.86 -5.55
CA PRO A 64 -25.89 -9.41 -5.69
C PRO A 64 -25.62 -8.82 -7.08
N ILE A 65 -24.85 -7.72 -7.14
CA ILE A 65 -24.49 -7.10 -8.42
C ILE A 65 -23.40 -7.94 -9.09
N ALA A 66 -23.67 -8.44 -10.30
CA ALA A 66 -22.68 -9.15 -11.10
C ALA A 66 -21.69 -8.16 -11.75
N THR A 67 -20.43 -8.53 -11.86
CA THR A 67 -19.41 -7.72 -12.54
C THR A 67 -18.28 -8.58 -13.11
N ASP A 68 -17.72 -8.16 -14.24
CA ASP A 68 -16.44 -8.66 -14.75
C ASP A 68 -15.29 -7.68 -14.49
N ASP A 69 -15.60 -6.45 -14.07
CA ASP A 69 -14.61 -5.46 -13.66
C ASP A 69 -13.96 -5.89 -12.35
N PRO A 70 -12.61 -5.95 -12.27
CA PRO A 70 -11.92 -6.27 -11.03
C PRO A 70 -12.12 -5.23 -9.93
N GLY A 71 -12.60 -4.02 -10.26
CA GLY A 71 -12.77 -2.90 -9.33
C GLY A 71 -11.48 -2.12 -9.06
N PHE A 72 -10.40 -2.46 -9.78
CA PHE A 72 -9.09 -1.83 -9.66
C PHE A 72 -8.99 -0.54 -10.48
N SER A 73 -8.53 0.54 -9.85
CA SER A 73 -8.15 1.77 -10.52
C SER A 73 -6.95 2.38 -9.81
N LEU A 74 -5.76 2.35 -10.43
CA LEU A 74 -4.55 2.92 -9.84
C LEU A 74 -4.73 4.42 -9.55
N ASP A 75 -5.16 5.19 -10.54
CA ASP A 75 -5.39 6.64 -10.37
C ASP A 75 -6.45 6.92 -9.31
N GLY A 76 -7.50 6.08 -9.27
CA GLY A 76 -8.56 6.17 -8.25
C GLY A 76 -8.02 5.91 -6.84
N MET A 77 -7.19 4.89 -6.66
CA MET A 77 -6.57 4.58 -5.37
C MET A 77 -5.54 5.64 -4.96
N VAL A 78 -4.79 6.20 -5.90
CA VAL A 78 -3.87 7.32 -5.62
C VAL A 78 -4.65 8.55 -5.18
N ALA A 79 -5.73 8.91 -5.88
CA ALA A 79 -6.62 10.02 -5.51
C ALA A 79 -7.30 9.76 -4.16
N TYR A 80 -7.77 8.54 -3.92
CA TYR A 80 -8.33 8.14 -2.64
C TYR A 80 -7.28 8.21 -1.53
N ALA A 81 -6.04 7.77 -1.72
CA ALA A 81 -4.98 7.93 -0.72
C ALA A 81 -4.50 9.39 -0.58
N ALA A 82 -4.94 10.30 -1.45
CA ALA A 82 -4.42 11.65 -1.52
C ALA A 82 -4.91 12.61 -0.42
N ARG A 83 -5.84 12.19 0.46
CA ARG A 83 -6.38 13.02 1.54
C ARG A 83 -6.25 12.32 2.89
N PRO A 84 -6.22 13.08 4.00
CA PRO A 84 -6.13 12.53 5.34
C PRO A 84 -7.31 11.60 5.63
N ARG A 85 -7.04 10.35 5.99
CA ARG A 85 -8.04 9.33 6.32
C ARG A 85 -7.45 8.32 7.31
N ASP A 86 -8.33 7.71 8.09
CA ASP A 86 -8.06 6.60 8.98
C ASP A 86 -8.52 5.26 8.40
N ARG A 87 -9.08 5.27 7.19
CA ARG A 87 -9.57 4.08 6.49
C ARG A 87 -9.26 4.10 4.99
N GLU A 88 -9.28 2.90 4.43
CA GLU A 88 -9.27 2.60 3.01
C GLU A 88 -10.56 1.85 2.65
N ILE A 89 -11.18 2.22 1.53
CA ILE A 89 -12.32 1.49 0.96
C ILE A 89 -11.97 1.08 -0.47
N ARG A 90 -12.03 -0.22 -0.78
CA ARG A 90 -11.79 -0.75 -2.12
C ARG A 90 -13.01 -1.47 -2.65
N ALA A 91 -13.41 -1.18 -3.87
CA ALA A 91 -14.29 -2.06 -4.63
C ALA A 91 -13.47 -3.22 -5.20
N PHE A 92 -14.03 -4.42 -5.19
CA PHE A 92 -13.38 -5.58 -5.80
C PHE A 92 -14.41 -6.60 -6.30
N ARG A 93 -13.98 -7.43 -7.25
CA ARG A 93 -14.74 -8.58 -7.73
C ARG A 93 -14.47 -9.81 -6.87
N THR A 94 -15.53 -10.41 -6.33
CA THR A 94 -15.44 -11.69 -5.62
C THR A 94 -15.17 -12.84 -6.60
N PRO A 95 -14.69 -14.02 -6.13
CA PRO A 95 -14.57 -15.21 -6.96
C PRO A 95 -15.90 -15.67 -7.60
N ALA A 96 -17.04 -15.29 -7.01
CA ALA A 96 -18.37 -15.55 -7.57
C ALA A 96 -18.75 -14.60 -8.72
N GLY A 97 -17.90 -13.64 -9.06
CA GLY A 97 -18.15 -12.64 -10.10
C GLY A 97 -19.14 -11.56 -9.68
N THR A 98 -19.16 -11.23 -8.38
CA THR A 98 -20.02 -10.18 -7.82
C THR A 98 -19.20 -9.04 -7.24
N LEU A 99 -19.79 -7.85 -7.19
CA LEU A 99 -19.20 -6.67 -6.57
C LEU A 99 -19.26 -6.77 -5.04
N ALA A 100 -18.13 -6.49 -4.40
CA ALA A 100 -18.01 -6.30 -2.96
C ALA A 100 -17.11 -5.09 -2.66
N LEU A 101 -17.20 -4.59 -1.43
CA LEU A 101 -16.29 -3.58 -0.88
C LEU A 101 -15.47 -4.19 0.26
N MET A 102 -14.25 -3.71 0.41
CA MET A 102 -13.39 -3.99 1.56
C MET A 102 -13.06 -2.68 2.25
N VAL A 103 -13.43 -2.55 3.52
CA VAL A 103 -13.08 -1.41 4.37
C VAL A 103 -11.99 -1.84 5.33
N ARG A 104 -10.87 -1.10 5.38
CA ARG A 104 -9.74 -1.38 6.27
C ARG A 104 -9.33 -0.14 7.02
N GLU A 105 -8.92 -0.29 8.27
CA GLU A 105 -8.21 0.77 8.97
C GLU A 105 -6.82 0.98 8.35
N VAL A 106 -6.42 2.24 8.21
CA VAL A 106 -5.09 2.61 7.71
C VAL A 106 -4.49 3.69 8.58
N ARG A 107 -3.16 3.72 8.59
CA ARG A 107 -2.39 4.84 9.15
C ARG A 107 -1.62 5.52 8.02
N PRO A 108 -1.33 6.82 8.15
CA PRO A 108 -0.47 7.51 7.19
C PRO A 108 0.87 6.78 6.99
N TYR A 109 1.29 6.69 5.74
CA TYR A 109 2.56 6.08 5.34
C TYR A 109 3.04 6.72 4.03
N VAL A 110 4.27 6.43 3.61
CA VAL A 110 4.77 6.82 2.29
C VAL A 110 4.63 5.63 1.34
N GLU A 111 3.78 5.80 0.32
CA GLU A 111 3.68 4.89 -0.81
C GLU A 111 4.96 5.02 -1.65
N VAL A 112 5.78 3.98 -1.64
CA VAL A 112 7.05 3.89 -2.36
C VAL A 112 6.77 3.69 -3.84
N THR A 113 7.21 4.63 -4.67
CA THR A 113 7.04 4.58 -6.12
C THR A 113 8.34 4.24 -6.85
N ARG A 114 9.49 4.46 -6.21
CA ARG A 114 10.80 4.12 -6.77
C ARG A 114 11.79 3.79 -5.65
N VAL A 115 12.62 2.80 -5.92
CA VAL A 115 13.80 2.46 -5.10
C VAL A 115 14.96 2.26 -6.05
N ASP A 116 16.03 3.02 -5.86
CA ASP A 116 17.22 3.01 -6.70
C ASP A 116 18.47 2.75 -5.85
N PRO A 117 18.90 1.48 -5.73
CA PRO A 117 20.13 1.14 -5.05
C PRO A 117 21.33 1.25 -6.00
N GLY A 118 22.24 2.17 -5.73
CA GLY A 118 23.47 2.37 -6.50
C GLY A 118 24.46 3.25 -5.74
N ASP A 119 25.73 3.25 -6.17
CA ASP A 119 26.76 4.19 -5.73
C ASP A 119 26.93 4.35 -4.21
N GLY A 120 26.72 3.26 -3.45
CA GLY A 120 26.85 3.25 -1.99
C GLY A 120 25.65 3.87 -1.26
N THR A 121 24.54 4.09 -1.97
CA THR A 121 23.31 4.67 -1.43
C THR A 121 22.09 3.86 -1.85
N ILE A 122 20.97 4.11 -1.16
CA ILE A 122 19.65 3.66 -1.55
C ILE A 122 18.78 4.91 -1.62
N GLU A 123 18.41 5.29 -2.83
CA GLU A 123 17.48 6.38 -3.07
C GLU A 123 16.05 5.84 -3.10
N VAL A 124 15.12 6.58 -2.49
CA VAL A 124 13.71 6.20 -2.38
C VAL A 124 12.86 7.41 -2.73
N GLU A 125 11.94 7.22 -3.67
CA GLU A 125 10.88 8.18 -3.96
C GLU A 125 9.53 7.60 -3.56
N GLY A 126 8.59 8.48 -3.20
CA GLY A 126 7.24 8.07 -2.88
C GLY A 126 6.27 9.23 -2.75
N VAL A 127 5.06 8.92 -2.30
CA VAL A 127 4.01 9.90 -2.00
C VAL A 127 3.38 9.59 -0.65
N LEU A 128 3.07 10.62 0.13
CA LEU A 128 2.34 10.45 1.38
C LEU A 128 0.93 9.91 1.08
N ALA A 129 0.55 8.82 1.70
CA ALA A 129 -0.79 8.24 1.64
C ALA A 129 -1.51 8.50 2.96
N TYR A 130 -2.81 8.81 2.86
CA TYR A 130 -3.75 8.93 4.00
C TYR A 130 -3.42 9.97 5.08
N GLY A 131 -2.40 10.82 4.88
CA GLY A 131 -2.01 11.85 5.83
C GLY A 131 -1.90 13.26 5.23
N GLU A 132 -1.72 14.23 6.12
CA GLU A 132 -1.29 15.59 5.78
C GLU A 132 0.24 15.65 5.70
N PRO A 133 0.81 16.42 4.74
CA PRO A 133 2.24 16.68 4.68
C PRO A 133 2.79 17.09 6.05
N PRO A 134 3.72 16.32 6.63
CA PRO A 134 4.23 16.62 7.95
C PRO A 134 5.14 17.86 7.89
N VAL A 135 5.07 18.69 8.94
CA VAL A 135 5.91 19.89 9.08
C VAL A 135 7.08 19.58 9.99
N GLY A 136 8.30 19.85 9.53
CA GLY A 136 9.51 19.71 10.31
C GLY A 136 10.66 19.05 9.55
N PRO A 137 11.81 18.84 10.21
CA PRO A 137 12.94 18.13 9.63
C PRO A 137 12.56 16.68 9.33
N VAL A 138 12.86 16.25 8.11
CA VAL A 138 12.54 14.91 7.60
C VAL A 138 13.83 14.10 7.51
N ARG A 139 13.80 12.85 7.99
CA ARG A 139 14.91 11.90 7.83
C ARG A 139 14.39 10.58 7.28
N LEU A 140 15.17 9.96 6.41
CA LEU A 140 15.00 8.56 6.05
C LEU A 140 15.83 7.74 7.03
N VAL A 141 15.20 6.87 7.81
CA VAL A 141 15.87 6.14 8.87
C VAL A 141 15.77 4.64 8.60
N ALA A 142 16.86 3.95 8.86
CA ALA A 142 16.97 2.50 8.87
C ALA A 142 17.20 2.04 10.30
N ALA A 143 16.32 1.17 10.80
CA ALA A 143 16.44 0.57 12.13
C ALA A 143 16.74 -0.93 12.00
N ALA A 144 17.87 -1.37 12.56
CA ALA A 144 18.17 -2.80 12.61
C ALA A 144 17.20 -3.48 13.58
N ARG A 145 16.53 -4.56 13.16
CA ARG A 145 15.59 -5.33 14.02
C ARG A 145 16.17 -5.78 15.36
N LYS A 146 17.50 -5.91 15.42
CA LYS A 146 18.27 -6.24 16.62
C LYS A 146 19.57 -5.45 16.61
N GLY A 147 19.51 -4.13 16.81
CA GLY A 147 20.71 -3.31 16.82
C GLY A 147 20.45 -1.81 16.71
N PRO A 148 21.40 -1.06 16.12
CA PRO A 148 21.35 0.39 16.06
C PRO A 148 20.36 0.88 15.00
N GLU A 149 20.13 2.20 15.01
CA GLU A 149 19.53 2.93 13.90
C GLU A 149 20.60 3.76 13.19
N THR A 150 20.36 4.06 11.91
CA THR A 150 21.12 5.03 11.13
C THR A 150 20.17 5.80 10.23
N ASP A 151 20.53 7.03 9.88
CA ASP A 151 19.67 7.91 9.08
C ASP A 151 20.41 8.52 7.88
N GLY A 152 19.59 9.04 6.98
CA GLY A 152 20.00 9.76 5.80
C GLY A 152 19.07 10.93 5.50
N GLY A 153 19.43 11.69 4.46
CA GLY A 153 18.69 12.87 4.06
C GLY A 153 17.32 12.50 3.49
N ALA A 154 16.31 13.31 3.81
CA ALA A 154 14.99 13.18 3.19
C ALA A 154 14.26 14.52 3.17
N ALA A 155 13.26 14.62 2.31
CA ALA A 155 12.42 15.80 2.18
C ALA A 155 11.02 15.44 1.67
N PHE A 156 10.06 16.28 2.05
CA PHE A 156 8.76 16.36 1.39
C PHE A 156 8.68 17.64 0.55
N SER A 157 8.18 17.52 -0.68
CA SER A 157 7.71 18.62 -1.50
C SER A 157 6.20 18.45 -1.70
N GLY A 158 5.41 19.16 -0.89
CA GLY A 158 4.00 18.84 -0.71
C GLY A 158 3.84 17.39 -0.22
N ARG A 159 3.21 16.54 -1.02
CA ARG A 159 3.00 15.12 -0.71
C ARG A 159 4.09 14.21 -1.26
N ARG A 160 4.96 14.71 -2.15
CA ARG A 160 6.04 13.91 -2.75
C ARG A 160 7.17 13.76 -1.75
N PHE A 161 7.61 12.53 -1.53
CA PHE A 161 8.73 12.16 -0.70
C PHE A 161 9.96 11.86 -1.56
N THR A 162 11.13 12.30 -1.10
CA THR A 162 12.44 11.85 -1.58
C THR A 162 13.34 11.57 -0.38
N GLY A 163 14.09 10.49 -0.42
CA GLY A 163 15.02 10.11 0.64
C GLY A 163 16.23 9.38 0.08
N ILE A 164 17.37 9.53 0.76
CA ILE A 164 18.63 8.88 0.42
C ILE A 164 19.26 8.33 1.68
N LEU A 165 19.62 7.05 1.67
CA LEU A 165 20.29 6.37 2.77
C LEU A 165 21.67 5.89 2.32
N ARG A 166 22.71 6.12 3.13
CA ARG A 166 24.05 5.55 2.86
C ARG A 166 24.13 4.13 3.40
N ILE A 167 24.71 3.20 2.63
CA ILE A 167 24.81 1.80 3.04
C ILE A 167 25.97 1.53 4.02
N GLY A 168 27.02 2.36 4.00
CA GLY A 168 28.20 2.22 4.85
C GLY A 168 27.87 2.10 6.35
N PRO A 169 27.09 3.03 6.93
CA PRO A 169 26.65 2.92 8.33
C PRO A 169 25.84 1.66 8.65
N MET A 170 25.12 1.09 7.69
CA MET A 170 24.29 -0.11 7.90
C MET A 170 25.11 -1.40 7.98
N VAL A 171 26.32 -1.41 7.41
CA VAL A 171 27.22 -2.57 7.40
C VAL A 171 28.38 -2.42 8.38
N ALA A 172 28.58 -1.22 8.92
CA ALA A 172 29.67 -0.90 9.83
C ALA A 172 29.68 -1.84 11.04
N GLY A 173 30.76 -2.61 11.19
CA GLY A 173 30.92 -3.55 12.31
C GLY A 173 29.95 -4.74 12.28
N GLN A 174 29.33 -5.05 11.14
CA GLN A 174 28.43 -6.20 11.03
C GLN A 174 29.19 -7.52 11.22
N THR A 175 28.93 -8.20 12.34
CA THR A 175 29.46 -9.53 12.64
C THR A 175 28.44 -10.65 12.40
N ARG A 176 27.14 -10.33 12.43
CA ARG A 176 26.07 -11.29 12.20
C ARG A 176 25.96 -11.63 10.71
N ARG A 177 25.77 -12.93 10.42
CA ARG A 177 25.58 -13.42 9.05
C ARG A 177 24.47 -12.67 8.29
N ARG A 178 23.37 -12.31 8.97
CA ARG A 178 22.28 -11.50 8.40
C ARG A 178 21.80 -10.45 9.40
N VAL A 179 21.61 -9.24 8.91
CA VAL A 179 20.96 -8.13 9.61
C VAL A 179 19.86 -7.58 8.72
N PHE A 180 18.66 -7.39 9.29
CA PHE A 180 17.53 -6.79 8.58
C PHE A 180 17.26 -5.41 9.16
N TRP A 181 17.10 -4.45 8.27
CA TRP A 181 16.84 -3.05 8.57
C TRP A 181 15.45 -2.69 8.07
N ASP A 182 14.57 -2.27 8.96
CA ASP A 182 13.27 -1.73 8.58
C ASP A 182 13.41 -0.24 8.29
N LEU A 183 12.80 0.24 7.19
CA LEU A 183 12.90 1.64 6.77
C LEU A 183 11.63 2.42 7.09
N PHE A 184 11.81 3.69 7.45
CA PHE A 184 10.73 4.61 7.77
C PHE A 184 11.17 6.06 7.56
N VAL A 185 10.19 6.93 7.41
CA VAL A 185 10.38 8.39 7.40
C VAL A 185 10.12 8.90 8.80
N GLN A 186 11.08 9.65 9.35
CA GLN A 186 10.96 10.31 10.65
C GLN A 186 10.73 11.80 10.45
N VAL A 187 9.68 12.36 11.05
CA VAL A 187 9.40 13.81 11.10
C VAL A 187 9.01 14.20 12.53
N GLY A 188 9.90 14.90 13.24
CA GLY A 188 9.73 15.11 14.68
C GLY A 188 9.61 13.76 15.41
N GLU A 189 8.51 13.54 16.12
CA GLU A 189 8.17 12.28 16.79
C GLU A 189 7.38 11.30 15.90
N VAL A 190 6.95 11.73 14.72
CA VAL A 190 6.13 10.92 13.81
C VAL A 190 7.01 10.00 12.97
N ARG A 191 6.64 8.71 12.95
CA ARG A 191 7.29 7.66 12.17
C ARG A 191 6.32 7.10 11.14
N LEU A 192 6.58 7.38 9.87
CA LEU A 192 5.78 6.92 8.74
C LEU A 192 6.45 5.70 8.11
N ALA A 193 5.70 4.62 7.92
CA ALA A 193 6.21 3.45 7.20
C ALA A 193 6.51 3.80 5.73
N LEU A 194 7.48 3.12 5.13
CA LEU A 194 7.66 3.08 3.69
C LEU A 194 7.08 1.76 3.19
N ALA A 195 6.08 1.80 2.31
CA ALA A 195 5.43 0.60 1.78
C ALA A 195 4.92 0.83 0.36
N ALA A 196 4.63 -0.22 -0.39
CA ALA A 196 3.98 -0.13 -1.70
C ALA A 196 2.70 -0.96 -1.68
N ARG A 197 1.52 -0.32 -1.56
CA ARG A 197 0.23 -0.99 -1.31
C ARG A 197 -0.90 -0.50 -2.23
N LEU A 198 -0.69 0.56 -3.00
CA LEU A 198 -1.74 1.17 -3.84
C LEU A 198 -1.81 0.59 -5.26
N ASP A 199 -0.97 -0.38 -5.61
CA ASP A 199 -0.95 -1.02 -6.94
C ASP A 199 -1.76 -2.33 -7.01
N ASP A 200 -2.40 -2.73 -5.91
CA ASP A 200 -3.15 -3.99 -5.76
C ASP A 200 -2.36 -5.26 -6.16
N VAL A 201 -1.03 -5.18 -6.14
CA VAL A 201 -0.12 -6.31 -6.33
C VAL A 201 0.30 -6.82 -4.95
N PRO A 202 -0.34 -7.87 -4.41
CA PRO A 202 0.06 -8.42 -3.11
C PRO A 202 1.37 -9.18 -3.20
N GLY A 203 2.08 -9.32 -2.08
CA GLY A 203 3.21 -10.25 -1.95
C GLY A 203 4.41 -9.83 -2.80
N LYS A 204 4.79 -8.56 -2.74
CA LYS A 204 5.88 -8.00 -3.56
C LYS A 204 7.23 -8.62 -3.26
N LYS A 205 7.42 -9.14 -2.04
CA LYS A 205 8.63 -9.87 -1.62
C LYS A 205 9.08 -10.95 -2.61
N GLU A 206 8.14 -11.65 -3.22
CA GLU A 206 8.42 -12.75 -4.16
C GLU A 206 8.50 -12.27 -5.62
N LYS A 207 7.92 -11.11 -5.92
CA LYS A 207 7.74 -10.58 -7.28
C LYS A 207 8.78 -9.53 -7.67
N VAL A 208 9.29 -8.77 -6.70
CA VAL A 208 10.21 -7.65 -6.92
C VAL A 208 11.60 -8.00 -6.39
N ARG A 209 12.62 -7.87 -7.24
CA ARG A 209 14.02 -8.03 -6.85
C ARG A 209 14.81 -6.79 -7.23
N PHE A 210 15.38 -6.15 -6.21
CA PHE A 210 16.29 -5.03 -6.40
C PHE A 210 17.72 -5.52 -6.66
N PRO A 211 18.54 -4.75 -7.40
CA PRO A 211 19.96 -5.02 -7.49
C PRO A 211 20.59 -5.03 -6.09
N ALA A 212 21.62 -5.87 -5.91
CA ALA A 212 22.41 -5.84 -4.69
C ALA A 212 23.61 -4.91 -4.88
N GLN A 213 24.02 -4.27 -3.80
CA GLN A 213 25.30 -3.59 -3.68
C GLN A 213 26.19 -4.37 -2.70
N HIS A 214 27.49 -4.15 -2.79
CA HIS A 214 28.47 -4.81 -1.95
C HIS A 214 29.36 -3.78 -1.25
N VAL A 215 29.57 -3.98 0.05
CA VAL A 215 30.58 -3.28 0.84
C VAL A 215 31.41 -4.34 1.54
N ASP A 216 32.69 -4.43 1.18
CA ASP A 216 33.56 -5.53 1.56
C ASP A 216 32.90 -6.89 1.26
N ARG A 217 32.66 -7.72 2.29
CA ARG A 217 31.98 -9.02 2.19
C ARG A 217 30.49 -8.95 2.48
N VAL A 218 29.90 -7.77 2.62
CA VAL A 218 28.49 -7.61 2.98
C VAL A 218 27.68 -7.22 1.75
N ARG A 219 26.80 -8.13 1.35
CA ARG A 219 25.77 -7.89 0.34
C ARG A 219 24.60 -7.14 0.95
N VAL A 220 24.31 -5.95 0.43
CA VAL A 220 23.21 -5.07 0.83
C VAL A 220 22.14 -5.09 -0.26
N ARG A 221 20.90 -5.40 0.11
CA ARG A 221 19.80 -5.49 -0.85
C ARG A 221 18.49 -4.96 -0.25
N PRO A 222 17.87 -3.94 -0.88
CA PRO A 222 16.48 -3.59 -0.59
C PRO A 222 15.54 -4.75 -0.92
N TYR A 223 14.44 -4.87 -0.20
CA TYR A 223 13.38 -5.83 -0.48
C TYR A 223 12.07 -5.35 0.14
N PHE A 224 10.95 -5.82 -0.41
CA PHE A 224 9.65 -5.67 0.25
C PHE A 224 9.42 -6.83 1.23
N THR A 225 8.87 -6.53 2.40
CA THR A 225 8.47 -7.51 3.42
C THR A 225 7.16 -8.22 3.03
N ASP A 226 6.69 -9.14 3.87
CA ASP A 226 5.39 -9.80 3.69
C ASP A 226 4.19 -8.83 3.83
N THR A 227 4.43 -7.63 4.37
CA THR A 227 3.43 -6.55 4.49
C THR A 227 3.63 -5.44 3.47
N ASP A 228 4.41 -5.74 2.42
CA ASP A 228 4.84 -4.84 1.36
C ASP A 228 5.53 -3.56 1.86
N ALA A 229 6.09 -3.60 3.08
CA ALA A 229 6.94 -2.53 3.61
C ALA A 229 8.36 -2.63 3.02
N LEU A 230 9.01 -1.50 2.77
CA LEU A 230 10.38 -1.48 2.27
C LEU A 230 11.37 -1.71 3.42
N ALA A 231 12.29 -2.65 3.22
CA ALA A 231 13.35 -2.99 4.16
C ALA A 231 14.66 -3.25 3.40
N VAL A 232 15.75 -3.40 4.14
CA VAL A 232 17.07 -3.72 3.60
C VAL A 232 17.63 -4.95 4.32
N ALA A 233 18.16 -5.89 3.56
CA ALA A 233 18.88 -7.04 4.08
C ALA A 233 20.38 -6.86 3.84
N CYS A 234 21.17 -6.92 4.91
CA CYS A 234 22.63 -6.97 4.87
C CYS A 234 23.07 -8.39 5.20
N THR A 235 23.73 -9.08 4.27
CA THR A 235 24.16 -10.48 4.42
C THR A 235 25.66 -10.57 4.22
N VAL A 236 26.37 -11.14 5.19
CA VAL A 236 27.79 -11.48 5.03
C VAL A 236 27.88 -12.66 4.07
N GLU A 237 28.58 -12.49 2.96
CA GLU A 237 28.93 -13.54 2.03
C GLU A 237 30.15 -14.28 2.59
N GLU A 238 29.99 -15.59 2.80
CA GLU A 238 31.13 -16.47 3.06
C GLU A 238 31.90 -16.51 1.73
N GLY A 239 33.19 -16.14 1.76
CA GLY A 239 34.02 -16.25 0.57
C GLY A 239 33.98 -17.70 0.08
N GLU A 240 33.84 -17.90 -1.24
CA GLU A 240 34.16 -19.18 -1.83
C GLU A 240 35.58 -19.52 -1.38
N GLY A 241 35.73 -20.59 -0.59
CA GLY A 241 37.03 -21.08 -0.19
C GLY A 241 37.83 -21.38 -1.46
N GLU A 242 38.96 -20.69 -1.61
CA GLU A 242 40.01 -21.01 -2.58
C GLU A 242 40.44 -22.48 -2.48
#